data_AF-A0A1C7MD07-F1
#
_entry.id   AF-A0A1C7MD07-F1
#
_cell.length_a   1.000
_cell.length_b   1.000
_cell.length_c   1.000
_cell.angle_alpha   90.00
_cell.angle_beta   90.00
_cell.angle_gamma   90.00
#
_symmetry.space_group_name_H-M   'P 1'
#
loop_
_entity.id
_entity.type
_entity.pdbx_description
1 polymer ?
#
loop_
_entity_poly.entity_id
_entity_poly.type
_entity_poly.pdbx_seq_one_letter_code
_entity_poly.pdbx_strand_id
1 'polypeptide(L)'
;TRKHLNILHGSYRDEVGLVRAIAVKCKEIFRRIQVNAGANKMVQLLIDMRVRWSSTYLMLHRAESKQELSTQEWARVKLFLDLLRHANNVQQGFSSDQLPSLHLAIPALEALHKAWSSRAECEKYQVFSSALHIGVAKIEEYYNKTECSDAYIVSMYLVPETKGLHFEKYWSQELQVEVKEHIETIFKDRYNQLHAGTSTVVPVKRAISRTTSLLRELSDDEDDNVAEPS
;
A
#
# COMPACT_ATOMS: atom_id res chain seq x y z
N THR A 1 55.78 11.56 18.40
CA THR A 1 55.82 10.31 17.63
C THR A 1 54.43 10.02 17.10
N ARG A 2 54.25 10.11 15.79
CA ARG A 2 52.96 10.16 15.07
C ARG A 2 52.69 8.77 14.45
N LYS A 3 51.66 8.04 14.91
CA LYS A 3 51.06 6.84 14.25
C LYS A 3 49.70 6.58 14.93
N HIS A 4 48.59 6.23 14.29
CA HIS A 4 48.14 6.25 12.91
C HIS A 4 46.60 6.19 13.01
N LEU A 5 45.87 6.98 12.21
CA LEU A 5 44.45 6.75 11.97
C LEU A 5 44.28 5.36 11.34
N ASN A 6 43.40 4.53 11.89
CA ASN A 6 42.78 3.44 11.14
C ASN A 6 41.27 3.72 11.09
N ILE A 7 40.88 4.48 10.07
CA ILE A 7 39.50 4.51 9.59
C ILE A 7 39.30 3.20 8.83
N LEU A 8 38.60 2.25 9.45
CA LEU A 8 37.98 1.14 8.73
C LEU A 8 36.81 1.72 7.92
N HIS A 9 37.09 2.11 6.66
CA HIS A 9 36.05 2.28 5.65
C HIS A 9 35.50 0.89 5.30
N GLY A 10 34.55 0.42 6.10
CA GLY A 10 33.64 -0.64 5.68
C GLY A 10 32.85 -0.15 4.48
N SER A 11 33.03 -0.82 3.34
CA SER A 11 32.30 -0.61 2.09
C SER A 11 30.80 -0.82 2.32
N TYR A 12 30.10 0.20 2.82
CA TYR A 12 28.65 0.30 2.72
C TYR A 12 28.34 0.45 1.24
N ARG A 13 28.06 -0.66 0.55
CA ARG A 13 27.43 -0.60 -0.77
C ARG A 13 26.07 0.05 -0.55
N ASP A 14 25.87 1.21 -1.15
CA ASP A 14 24.57 1.85 -1.18
C ASP A 14 23.61 0.96 -1.99
N GLU A 15 22.95 0.02 -1.31
CA GLU A 15 22.00 -0.90 -1.93
C GLU A 15 20.86 -0.14 -2.61
N VAL A 16 20.48 1.02 -2.07
CA VAL A 16 19.50 1.92 -2.66
C VAL A 16 20.05 2.52 -3.97
N GLY A 17 21.30 2.96 -3.97
CA GLY A 17 22.02 3.41 -5.16
C GLY A 17 22.14 2.34 -6.25
N LEU A 18 22.43 1.09 -5.86
CA LEU A 18 22.49 -0.04 -6.78
C LEU A 18 21.12 -0.36 -7.39
N VAL A 19 20.06 -0.41 -6.57
CA VAL A 19 18.69 -0.63 -7.04
C VAL A 19 18.25 0.50 -7.98
N ARG A 20 18.57 1.76 -7.67
CA ARG A 20 18.32 2.91 -8.55
C ARG A 20 19.06 2.78 -9.88
N ALA A 21 20.33 2.37 -9.87
CA ALA A 21 21.13 2.20 -11.08
C ALA A 21 20.59 1.07 -11.98
N ILE A 22 20.21 -0.07 -11.40
CA ILE A 22 19.57 -1.17 -12.11
C ILE A 22 18.24 -0.70 -12.71
N ALA A 23 17.45 0.05 -11.95
CA ALA A 23 16.19 0.59 -12.42
C ALA A 23 16.38 1.50 -13.65
N VAL A 24 17.30 2.47 -13.59
CA VAL A 24 17.59 3.37 -14.71
C VAL A 24 18.00 2.56 -15.96
N LYS A 25 18.85 1.56 -15.80
CA LYS A 25 19.32 0.71 -16.91
C LYS A 25 18.19 -0.10 -17.55
N CYS A 26 17.28 -0.68 -16.76
CA CYS A 26 16.14 -1.43 -17.28
C CYS A 26 15.13 -0.55 -18.03
N LYS A 27 14.86 0.67 -17.53
CA LYS A 27 14.02 1.66 -18.21
C LYS A 27 14.57 2.01 -19.60
N GLU A 28 15.89 2.20 -19.70
CA GLU A 28 16.56 2.54 -20.95
C GLU A 28 16.54 1.39 -21.97
N ILE A 29 16.75 0.15 -21.52
CA ILE A 29 16.65 -1.04 -22.38
C ILE A 29 15.24 -1.18 -22.95
N PHE A 30 14.21 -1.01 -22.12
CA PHE A 30 12.82 -1.09 -22.57
C PHE A 30 12.49 -0.01 -23.60
N ARG A 31 12.93 1.23 -23.36
CA ARG A 31 12.76 2.33 -24.31
C ARG A 31 13.41 2.02 -25.66
N ARG A 32 14.63 1.46 -25.67
CA ARG A 32 15.32 1.04 -26.92
C ARG A 32 14.54 -0.03 -27.69
N ILE A 33 13.98 -1.02 -27.00
CA ILE A 33 13.17 -2.07 -27.65
C ILE A 33 11.95 -1.46 -28.32
N GLN A 34 11.27 -0.51 -27.66
CA GLN A 34 10.09 0.15 -28.22
C GLN A 34 10.40 1.00 -29.46
N VAL A 35 11.56 1.67 -29.46
CA VAL A 35 12.05 2.41 -30.63
C VAL A 35 12.35 1.45 -31.78
N ASN A 36 13.07 0.36 -31.51
CA ASN A 36 13.41 -0.64 -32.54
C ASN A 36 12.17 -1.36 -33.10
N ALA A 37 11.11 -1.51 -32.29
CA ALA A 37 9.85 -2.11 -32.71
C ALA A 37 8.90 -1.13 -33.43
N GLY A 38 9.29 0.13 -33.63
CA GLY A 38 8.45 1.14 -34.28
C GLY A 38 7.19 1.50 -33.49
N ALA A 39 7.23 1.44 -32.16
CA ALA A 39 6.06 1.69 -31.33
C ALA A 39 5.54 3.13 -31.49
N ASN A 40 4.28 3.27 -31.91
CA ASN A 40 3.64 4.56 -32.18
C ASN A 40 3.39 5.40 -30.89
N LYS A 41 3.42 4.76 -29.72
CA LYS A 41 3.32 5.40 -28.40
C LYS A 41 4.36 4.81 -27.46
N MET A 42 5.29 5.64 -26.99
CA MET A 42 6.28 5.23 -25.99
C MET A 42 5.61 5.03 -24.64
N VAL A 43 5.95 3.93 -23.98
CA VAL A 43 5.37 3.55 -22.69
C VAL A 43 6.51 3.42 -21.69
N GLN A 44 6.32 3.88 -20.47
CA GLN A 44 7.35 3.76 -19.46
C GLN A 44 7.34 2.35 -18.84
N LEU A 45 8.54 1.77 -18.66
CA LEU A 45 8.70 0.59 -17.83
C LEU A 45 8.51 1.01 -16.36
N LEU A 46 7.47 0.48 -15.73
CA LEU A 46 7.32 0.55 -14.28
C LEU A 46 8.30 -0.45 -13.67
N ILE A 47 9.16 0.05 -12.78
CA ILE A 47 10.23 -0.76 -12.21
C ILE A 47 9.88 -1.14 -10.78
N ASP A 48 10.14 -2.41 -10.52
CA ASP A 48 9.52 -3.27 -9.54
C ASP A 48 9.83 -3.03 -8.06
N MET A 49 8.80 -3.30 -7.27
CA MET A 49 8.89 -3.85 -5.92
C MET A 49 8.50 -5.33 -5.95
N ARG A 50 8.98 -6.13 -4.99
CA ARG A 50 8.78 -7.60 -4.92
C ARG A 50 7.31 -8.06 -4.85
N VAL A 51 6.37 -7.14 -4.61
CA VAL A 51 4.92 -7.40 -4.63
C VAL A 51 4.32 -6.73 -5.88
N ARG A 52 4.04 -7.54 -6.90
CA ARG A 52 3.68 -7.16 -8.27
C ARG A 52 2.20 -7.37 -8.56
N TRP A 53 1.33 -6.49 -8.09
CA TRP A 53 -0.08 -6.56 -8.47
C TRP A 53 -0.41 -5.64 -9.65
N SER A 54 0.25 -4.48 -9.71
CA SER A 54 0.07 -3.48 -10.77
C SER A 54 0.59 -3.92 -12.15
N SER A 55 1.68 -4.68 -12.23
CA SER A 55 2.27 -5.09 -13.52
C SER A 55 1.36 -6.03 -14.31
N THR A 56 0.79 -7.04 -13.63
CA THR A 56 -0.12 -8.00 -14.25
C THR A 56 -1.42 -7.32 -14.66
N TYR A 57 -1.95 -6.45 -13.80
CA TYR A 57 -3.12 -5.63 -14.12
C TYR A 57 -2.89 -4.77 -15.37
N LEU A 58 -1.79 -4.01 -15.42
CA LEU A 58 -1.48 -3.13 -16.55
C LEU A 58 -1.16 -3.90 -17.83
N MET A 59 -0.54 -5.07 -17.72
CA MET A 59 -0.29 -5.94 -18.87
C MET A 59 -1.60 -6.42 -19.49
N LEU A 60 -2.50 -6.97 -18.67
CA LEU A 60 -3.80 -7.48 -19.14
C LEU A 60 -4.71 -6.36 -19.63
N HIS A 61 -4.74 -5.22 -18.93
CA HIS A 61 -5.50 -4.04 -19.35
C HIS A 61 -5.00 -3.48 -20.70
N ARG A 62 -3.69 -3.54 -20.98
CA ARG A 62 -3.15 -3.16 -22.29
C ARG A 62 -3.47 -4.20 -23.35
N ALA A 63 -3.40 -5.49 -23.02
CA ALA A 63 -3.73 -6.56 -23.94
C ALA A 63 -5.20 -6.48 -24.41
N GLU A 64 -6.12 -6.00 -23.58
CA GLU A 64 -7.53 -5.81 -23.94
C GLU A 64 -7.70 -4.93 -25.18
N SER A 65 -6.87 -3.89 -25.31
CA SER A 65 -6.89 -3.00 -26.48
C SER A 65 -6.48 -3.67 -27.79
N LYS A 66 -5.87 -4.86 -27.73
CA LYS A 66 -5.40 -5.60 -28.92
C LYS A 66 -6.34 -6.71 -29.39
N GLN A 67 -7.34 -7.09 -28.59
CA GLN A 67 -8.38 -8.08 -28.93
C GLN A 67 -7.87 -9.42 -29.52
N GLU A 68 -6.71 -9.92 -29.09
CA GLU A 68 -6.09 -11.14 -29.64
C GLU A 68 -6.68 -12.46 -29.09
N LEU A 69 -7.64 -12.40 -28.16
CA LEU A 69 -8.30 -13.56 -27.52
C LEU A 69 -9.76 -13.70 -27.94
N SER A 70 -10.33 -14.88 -27.73
CA SER A 70 -11.77 -15.10 -27.93
C SER A 70 -12.61 -14.31 -26.93
N THR A 71 -13.89 -14.09 -27.26
CA THR A 71 -14.84 -13.38 -26.40
C THR A 71 -14.98 -14.02 -25.02
N GLN A 72 -14.96 -15.36 -24.94
CA GLN A 72 -15.08 -16.09 -23.68
C GLN A 72 -13.83 -15.95 -22.80
N GLU A 73 -12.64 -16.00 -23.40
CA GLU A 73 -11.39 -15.74 -22.69
C GLU A 73 -11.33 -14.31 -22.17
N TRP A 74 -11.75 -13.33 -22.98
CA TRP A 74 -11.86 -11.94 -22.54
C TRP A 74 -12.84 -11.75 -21.39
N ALA A 75 -13.97 -12.45 -21.39
CA ALA A 75 -14.90 -12.40 -20.27
C ALA A 75 -14.24 -12.85 -18.96
N ARG A 76 -13.45 -13.93 -19.00
CA ARG A 76 -12.70 -14.40 -17.83
C ARG A 76 -11.56 -13.45 -17.42
N VAL A 77 -10.85 -12.88 -18.38
CA VAL A 77 -9.79 -11.89 -18.12
C VAL A 77 -10.36 -10.63 -17.48
N LYS A 78 -11.56 -10.18 -17.89
CA LYS A 78 -12.24 -9.02 -17.28
C LYS A 78 -12.57 -9.26 -15.81
N LEU A 79 -13.13 -10.42 -15.48
CA LEU A 79 -13.36 -10.81 -14.08
C LEU A 79 -12.06 -10.79 -13.26
N PHE A 80 -10.97 -11.29 -13.85
CA PHE A 80 -9.67 -11.25 -13.17
C PHE A 80 -9.10 -9.84 -13.03
N LEU A 81 -9.27 -8.98 -14.05
CA LEU A 81 -8.89 -7.57 -13.99
C LEU A 81 -9.62 -6.82 -12.89
N ASP A 82 -10.91 -7.11 -12.68
CA ASP A 82 -11.70 -6.51 -11.60
C ASP A 82 -11.16 -6.92 -10.22
N LEU A 83 -10.78 -8.19 -10.03
CA LEU A 83 -10.13 -8.64 -8.80
C LEU A 83 -8.76 -7.98 -8.57
N LEU A 84 -7.94 -7.90 -9.63
CA LEU A 84 -6.61 -7.27 -9.58
C LEU A 84 -6.67 -5.76 -9.36
N ARG A 85 -7.76 -5.10 -9.75
CA ARG A 85 -7.95 -3.65 -9.57
C ARG A 85 -7.86 -3.25 -8.10
N HIS A 86 -8.47 -4.02 -7.20
CA HIS A 86 -8.40 -3.76 -5.75
C HIS A 86 -6.95 -3.76 -5.24
N ALA A 87 -6.20 -4.81 -5.61
CA ALA A 87 -4.79 -4.94 -5.27
C ALA A 87 -3.92 -3.84 -5.89
N ASN A 88 -4.20 -3.45 -7.14
CA ASN A 88 -3.53 -2.32 -7.79
C ASN A 88 -3.81 -1.00 -7.03
N ASN A 89 -5.06 -0.72 -6.66
CA ASN A 89 -5.43 0.51 -5.96
C ASN A 89 -4.73 0.61 -4.59
N VAL A 90 -4.71 -0.50 -3.84
CA VAL A 90 -3.97 -0.62 -2.57
C VAL A 90 -2.50 -0.31 -2.78
N GLN A 91 -1.87 -0.94 -3.79
CA GLN A 91 -0.46 -0.69 -4.11
C GLN A 91 -0.20 0.77 -4.49
N GLN A 92 -1.06 1.39 -5.29
CA GLN A 92 -0.92 2.80 -5.68
C GLN A 92 -1.03 3.74 -4.46
N GLY A 93 -1.91 3.41 -3.49
CA GLY A 93 -2.02 4.15 -2.23
C GLY A 93 -0.71 4.23 -1.44
N PHE A 94 0.15 3.22 -1.54
CA PHE A 94 1.48 3.22 -0.91
C PHE A 94 2.59 3.84 -1.75
N SER A 95 2.34 4.09 -3.04
CA SER A 95 3.36 4.49 -4.01
C SER A 95 3.57 6.00 -4.09
N SER A 96 3.09 6.78 -3.11
CA SER A 96 3.34 8.21 -3.04
C SER A 96 4.78 8.48 -2.59
N ASP A 97 5.54 9.19 -3.43
CA ASP A 97 6.90 9.66 -3.09
C ASP A 97 6.88 10.98 -2.29
N GLN A 98 5.70 11.60 -2.13
CA GLN A 98 5.56 12.95 -1.56
C GLN A 98 4.93 12.97 -0.16
N LEU A 99 4.11 11.97 0.16
CA LEU A 99 3.36 11.93 1.41
C LEU A 99 3.65 10.62 2.18
N PRO A 100 3.74 10.67 3.52
CA PRO A 100 3.88 9.46 4.32
C PRO A 100 2.69 8.53 4.06
N SER A 101 2.93 7.28 3.66
CA SER A 101 1.86 6.32 3.32
C SER A 101 1.69 5.21 4.36
N LEU A 102 2.54 5.14 5.38
CA LEU A 102 2.51 4.06 6.38
C LEU A 102 1.18 3.99 7.15
N HIS A 103 0.55 5.14 7.40
CA HIS A 103 -0.75 5.22 8.08
C HIS A 103 -1.90 4.58 7.29
N LEU A 104 -1.69 4.28 6.00
CA LEU A 104 -2.67 3.60 5.14
C LEU A 104 -2.52 2.07 5.19
N ALA A 105 -1.46 1.54 5.82
CA ALA A 105 -1.12 0.10 5.77
C ALA A 105 -2.24 -0.80 6.30
N ILE A 106 -2.63 -0.59 7.57
CA ILE A 106 -3.71 -1.36 8.21
C ILE A 106 -5.04 -1.17 7.46
N PRO A 107 -5.52 0.07 7.18
CA PRO A 107 -6.74 0.28 6.42
C PRO A 107 -6.75 -0.42 5.05
N ALA A 108 -5.64 -0.38 4.31
CA ALA A 108 -5.60 -0.97 2.97
C ALA A 108 -5.55 -2.50 3.00
N LEU A 109 -4.90 -3.10 4.01
CA LEU A 109 -4.91 -4.54 4.21
C LEU A 109 -6.32 -5.03 4.57
N GLU A 110 -7.00 -4.36 5.51
CA GLU A 110 -8.38 -4.68 5.89
C GLU A 110 -9.35 -4.52 4.71
N ALA A 111 -9.23 -3.43 3.95
CA ALA A 111 -10.06 -3.19 2.77
C ALA A 111 -9.85 -4.25 1.69
N LEU A 112 -8.60 -4.65 1.43
CA LEU A 112 -8.30 -5.69 0.46
C LEU A 112 -8.78 -7.07 0.91
N HIS A 113 -8.60 -7.39 2.19
CA HIS A 113 -9.12 -8.61 2.80
C HIS A 113 -10.63 -8.69 2.64
N LYS A 114 -11.37 -7.64 3.02
CA LYS A 114 -12.83 -7.55 2.85
C LYS A 114 -13.26 -7.67 1.39
N ALA A 115 -12.56 -7.00 0.47
CA ALA A 115 -12.84 -7.11 -0.95
C ALA A 115 -12.68 -8.56 -1.41
N TRP A 116 -11.53 -9.19 -1.19
CA TRP A 116 -11.28 -10.53 -1.72
C TRP A 116 -12.09 -11.63 -1.03
N SER A 117 -12.35 -11.53 0.27
CA SER A 117 -13.22 -12.48 1.00
C SER A 117 -14.66 -12.44 0.48
N SER A 118 -15.24 -11.24 0.32
CA SER A 118 -16.61 -11.12 -0.23
C SER A 118 -16.72 -11.65 -1.66
N ARG A 119 -15.68 -11.48 -2.50
CA ARG A 119 -15.67 -12.02 -3.86
C ARG A 119 -15.36 -13.52 -3.90
N ALA A 120 -14.69 -14.10 -2.91
CA ALA A 120 -14.43 -15.53 -2.84
C ALA A 120 -15.71 -16.37 -2.73
N GLU A 121 -16.73 -15.79 -2.06
CA GLU A 121 -18.05 -16.40 -1.86
C GLU A 121 -19.07 -16.06 -2.96
N CYS A 122 -18.71 -15.17 -3.89
CA CYS A 122 -19.61 -14.71 -4.93
C CYS A 122 -19.58 -15.65 -6.15
N GLU A 123 -20.75 -16.07 -6.62
CA GLU A 123 -20.89 -16.98 -7.77
C GLU A 123 -20.22 -16.44 -9.05
N LYS A 124 -20.26 -15.12 -9.26
CA LYS A 124 -19.58 -14.43 -10.37
C LYS A 124 -18.08 -14.74 -10.44
N TYR A 125 -17.44 -14.95 -9.28
CA TYR A 125 -15.99 -15.20 -9.18
C TYR A 125 -15.67 -16.63 -8.73
N GLN A 126 -16.61 -17.57 -8.81
CA GLN A 126 -16.44 -18.95 -8.35
C GLN A 126 -15.18 -19.62 -8.93
N VAL A 127 -14.86 -19.33 -10.20
CA VAL A 127 -13.65 -19.83 -10.90
C VAL A 127 -12.34 -19.40 -10.20
N PHE A 128 -12.37 -18.32 -9.43
CA PHE A 128 -11.22 -17.78 -8.70
C PHE A 128 -11.31 -18.02 -7.18
N SER A 129 -12.39 -18.61 -6.66
CA SER A 129 -12.64 -18.77 -5.22
C SER A 129 -11.45 -19.38 -4.48
N SER A 130 -10.92 -20.52 -4.94
CA SER A 130 -9.74 -21.15 -4.34
C SER A 130 -8.51 -20.23 -4.31
N ALA A 131 -8.25 -19.49 -5.40
CA ALA A 131 -7.14 -18.55 -5.46
C ALA A 131 -7.36 -17.32 -4.55
N LEU A 132 -8.61 -16.87 -4.41
CA LEU A 132 -8.98 -15.78 -3.52
C LEU A 132 -8.79 -16.16 -2.06
N HIS A 133 -9.18 -17.37 -1.64
CA HIS A 133 -8.90 -17.85 -0.27
C HIS A 133 -7.40 -17.87 0.04
N ILE A 134 -6.57 -18.33 -0.90
CA ILE A 134 -5.10 -18.29 -0.74
C ILE A 134 -4.62 -16.84 -0.64
N GLY A 135 -5.16 -15.94 -1.47
CA GLY A 135 -4.84 -14.51 -1.44
C GLY A 135 -5.22 -13.85 -0.10
N VAL A 136 -6.41 -14.15 0.42
CA VAL A 136 -6.92 -13.66 1.71
C VAL A 136 -6.02 -14.15 2.85
N ALA A 137 -5.69 -15.44 2.90
CA ALA A 137 -4.76 -15.98 3.91
C ALA A 137 -3.39 -15.29 3.85
N LYS A 138 -2.93 -14.92 2.64
CA LYS A 138 -1.68 -14.17 2.49
C LYS A 138 -1.77 -12.74 3.01
N ILE A 139 -2.93 -12.10 2.87
CA ILE A 139 -3.17 -10.75 3.41
C ILE A 139 -3.18 -10.81 4.95
N GLU A 140 -3.80 -11.83 5.55
CA GLU A 140 -3.78 -12.05 7.00
C GLU A 140 -2.34 -12.22 7.53
N GLU A 141 -1.50 -12.98 6.83
CA GLU A 141 -0.07 -13.10 7.20
C GLU A 141 0.64 -11.73 7.21
N TYR A 142 0.32 -10.84 6.27
CA TYR A 142 0.89 -9.49 6.25
C TYR A 142 0.29 -8.58 7.33
N TYR A 143 -1.01 -8.70 7.60
CA TYR A 143 -1.68 -7.98 8.68
C TYR A 143 -1.03 -8.32 10.03
N ASN A 144 -0.82 -9.60 10.32
CA ASN A 144 -0.20 -10.04 11.59
C ASN A 144 1.24 -9.52 11.75
N LYS A 145 1.96 -9.26 10.66
CA LYS A 145 3.30 -8.64 10.73
C LYS A 145 3.26 -7.17 11.13
N THR A 146 2.12 -6.49 11.00
CA THR A 146 1.97 -5.10 11.46
C THR A 146 1.99 -5.02 12.98
N GLU A 147 1.52 -6.06 13.68
CA GLU A 147 1.53 -6.15 15.14
C GLU A 147 2.95 -6.19 15.73
N CYS A 148 3.95 -6.62 14.96
CA CYS A 148 5.35 -6.65 15.40
C CYS A 148 6.01 -5.27 15.46
N SER A 149 5.30 -4.19 15.12
CA SER A 149 5.87 -2.84 15.09
C SER A 149 4.84 -1.77 15.43
N ASP A 150 5.13 -0.99 16.47
CA ASP A 150 4.32 0.16 16.89
C ASP A 150 4.24 1.24 15.80
N ALA A 151 5.15 1.24 14.83
CA ALA A 151 5.22 2.27 13.79
C ALA A 151 3.90 2.43 13.02
N TYR A 152 3.17 1.34 12.79
CA TYR A 152 1.89 1.36 12.10
C TYR A 152 0.84 2.14 12.91
N ILE A 153 0.63 1.75 14.17
CA ILE A 153 -0.32 2.38 15.09
C ILE A 153 0.08 3.84 15.35
N VAL A 154 1.35 4.10 15.66
CA VAL A 154 1.87 5.44 15.90
C VAL A 154 1.64 6.35 14.69
N SER A 155 1.92 5.86 13.48
CA SER A 155 1.71 6.65 12.25
C SER A 155 0.25 7.05 12.06
N MET A 156 -0.70 6.18 12.43
CA MET A 156 -2.14 6.46 12.33
C MET A 156 -2.62 7.49 13.37
N TYR A 157 -2.05 7.50 14.57
CA TYR A 157 -2.36 8.53 15.58
C TYR A 157 -1.72 9.89 15.28
N LEU A 158 -0.61 9.92 14.56
CA LEU A 158 0.08 11.15 14.18
C LEU A 158 -0.62 11.91 13.05
N VAL A 159 -1.51 11.27 12.28
CA VAL A 159 -2.32 11.94 11.26
C VAL A 159 -3.44 12.72 11.94
N PRO A 160 -3.44 14.06 11.91
CA PRO A 160 -4.39 14.86 12.70
C PRO A 160 -5.86 14.69 12.28
N GLU A 161 -6.09 14.36 11.00
CA GLU A 161 -7.42 14.23 10.41
C GLU A 161 -8.10 12.91 10.81
N THR A 162 -7.34 11.84 11.02
CA THR A 162 -7.86 10.53 11.39
C THR A 162 -7.64 10.22 12.85
N LYS A 163 -6.47 10.51 13.43
CA LYS A 163 -6.14 10.41 14.86
C LYS A 163 -6.78 9.22 15.59
N GLY A 164 -6.65 8.02 15.03
CA GLY A 164 -7.20 6.80 15.61
C GLY A 164 -8.69 6.50 15.33
N LEU A 165 -9.42 7.37 14.62
CA LEU A 165 -10.82 7.15 14.17
C LEU A 165 -11.01 5.81 13.45
N HIS A 166 -9.96 5.31 12.79
CA HIS A 166 -9.99 3.99 12.16
C HIS A 166 -10.22 2.88 13.21
N PHE A 167 -9.48 2.91 14.32
CA PHE A 167 -9.62 1.95 15.40
C PHE A 167 -10.99 2.08 16.08
N GLU A 168 -11.46 3.31 16.28
CA GLU A 168 -12.79 3.57 16.86
C GLU A 168 -13.93 2.98 16.02
N LYS A 169 -13.75 2.97 14.68
CA LYS A 169 -14.77 2.49 13.75
C LYS A 169 -14.74 0.98 13.54
N TYR A 170 -13.56 0.37 13.50
CA TYR A 170 -13.41 -1.01 13.01
C TYR A 170 -12.97 -2.00 14.09
N TRP A 171 -12.41 -1.55 15.22
CA TRP A 171 -11.91 -2.44 16.28
C TRP A 171 -12.88 -2.53 17.46
N SER A 172 -12.78 -3.59 18.26
CA SER A 172 -13.61 -3.77 19.47
C SER A 172 -13.26 -2.73 20.54
N GLN A 173 -14.20 -2.45 21.46
CA GLN A 173 -13.97 -1.49 22.55
C GLN A 173 -12.76 -1.87 23.41
N GLU A 174 -12.53 -3.16 23.63
CA GLU A 174 -11.36 -3.67 24.38
C GLU A 174 -10.05 -3.28 23.69
N LEU A 175 -9.93 -3.56 22.39
CA LEU A 175 -8.74 -3.23 21.59
C LEU A 175 -8.55 -1.71 21.45
N GLN A 176 -9.64 -0.93 21.40
CA GLN A 176 -9.54 0.54 21.38
C GLN A 176 -8.91 1.09 22.66
N VAL A 177 -9.28 0.55 23.83
CA VAL A 177 -8.68 0.94 25.11
C VAL A 177 -7.20 0.58 25.14
N GLU A 178 -6.87 -0.66 24.76
CA GLU A 178 -5.49 -1.15 24.73
C GLU A 178 -4.59 -0.29 23.84
N VAL A 179 -5.01 -0.04 22.59
CA VAL A 179 -4.25 0.79 21.65
C VAL A 179 -4.06 2.22 22.18
N LYS A 180 -5.08 2.78 22.82
CA LYS A 180 -5.01 4.13 23.39
C LYS A 180 -4.03 4.20 24.57
N GLU A 181 -4.05 3.22 25.46
CA GLU A 181 -3.10 3.15 26.58
C GLU A 181 -1.66 2.93 26.09
N HIS A 182 -1.50 2.06 25.08
CA HIS A 182 -0.21 1.78 24.45
C HIS A 182 0.40 3.03 23.80
N ILE A 183 -0.39 3.76 23.00
CA ILE A 183 0.09 4.99 22.34
C ILE A 183 0.41 6.07 23.37
N GLU A 184 -0.40 6.23 24.42
CA GLU A 184 -0.09 7.16 25.51
C GLU A 184 1.24 6.85 26.19
N THR A 185 1.53 5.57 26.40
CA THR A 185 2.78 5.11 27.00
C THR A 185 3.98 5.46 26.12
N ILE A 186 3.91 5.14 24.82
CA ILE A 186 4.96 5.50 23.85
C ILE A 186 5.22 7.01 23.83
N PHE A 187 4.16 7.82 23.84
CA PHE A 187 4.28 9.27 23.85
C PHE A 187 4.89 9.80 25.16
N LYS A 188 4.46 9.28 26.32
CA LYS A 188 5.00 9.64 27.64
C LYS A 188 6.48 9.32 27.72
N ASP A 189 6.88 8.12 27.30
CA ASP A 189 8.29 7.69 27.32
C ASP A 189 9.14 8.56 26.41
N ARG A 190 8.67 8.86 25.19
CA ARG A 190 9.39 9.72 24.26
C ARG A 190 9.49 11.15 24.77
N TYR A 191 8.42 11.68 25.36
CA TYR A 191 8.41 13.02 25.97
C TYR A 191 9.44 13.10 27.11
N ASN A 192 9.44 12.13 28.01
CA ASN A 192 10.38 12.08 29.13
C ASN A 192 11.83 12.01 28.63
N GLN A 193 12.13 11.20 27.60
CA GLN A 193 13.47 11.16 27.00
C GLN A 193 13.93 12.50 26.42
N LEU A 194 13.04 13.23 25.73
CA LEU A 194 13.36 14.54 25.15
C LEU A 194 13.55 15.62 26.22
N HIS A 195 12.83 15.53 27.33
CA HIS A 195 12.82 16.54 28.38
C HIS A 195 13.71 16.21 29.59
N ALA A 196 14.24 14.99 29.71
CA ALA A 196 15.16 14.58 30.77
C ALA A 196 16.48 15.38 30.81
N GLY A 197 16.82 16.11 29.73
CA GLY A 197 18.01 16.96 29.65
C GLY A 197 17.76 18.45 29.39
N THR A 198 16.51 18.90 29.26
CA THR A 198 16.20 20.30 28.87
C THR A 198 15.34 20.99 29.93
N SER A 199 15.99 21.73 30.84
CA SER A 199 15.30 22.77 31.59
C SER A 199 14.71 23.82 30.62
N THR A 200 13.39 23.98 30.71
CA THR A 200 12.57 25.14 30.29
C THR A 200 12.64 25.63 28.84
N VAL A 201 11.68 25.25 27.99
CA VAL A 201 11.17 26.15 26.92
C VAL A 201 9.67 25.91 26.63
N VAL A 202 8.94 27.03 26.47
CA VAL A 202 7.48 27.22 26.36
C VAL A 202 6.92 26.77 24.99
N PRO A 203 5.64 26.33 24.86
CA PRO A 203 5.10 25.79 23.61
C PRO A 203 4.72 26.85 22.58
N VAL A 204 5.17 26.69 21.33
CA VAL A 204 4.72 27.48 20.16
C VAL A 204 3.73 26.67 19.34
N LYS A 205 2.53 27.21 19.15
CA LYS A 205 1.48 26.63 18.29
C LYS A 205 1.81 26.86 16.81
N ARG A 206 1.73 25.83 15.97
CA ARG A 206 1.66 25.98 14.50
C ARG A 206 0.49 25.21 13.91
N ALA A 207 -0.20 25.89 12.99
CA ALA A 207 -1.43 25.47 12.32
C ALA A 207 -1.19 24.37 11.28
N ILE A 208 -2.18 23.48 11.13
CA ILE A 208 -2.16 22.31 10.24
C ILE A 208 -2.87 22.68 8.93
N SER A 209 -2.19 22.44 7.80
CA SER A 209 -2.70 22.59 6.43
C SER A 209 -3.28 21.26 5.93
N ARG A 210 -4.42 21.35 5.24
CA ARG A 210 -5.35 20.28 4.84
C ARG A 210 -4.86 19.43 3.66
N THR A 211 -5.11 18.12 3.67
CA THR A 211 -5.10 17.27 2.46
C THR A 211 -6.11 16.12 2.55
N THR A 212 -7.39 16.40 2.30
CA THR A 212 -8.45 15.40 2.18
C THR A 212 -8.86 15.25 0.70
N SER A 213 -8.43 14.16 0.04
CA SER A 213 -8.98 13.78 -1.28
C SER A 213 -8.91 12.30 -1.65
N LEU A 214 -8.18 11.43 -0.93
CA LEU A 214 -7.88 10.08 -1.45
C LEU A 214 -8.80 8.95 -0.94
N LEU A 215 -9.43 9.09 0.23
CA LEU A 215 -10.18 7.97 0.84
C LEU A 215 -11.62 7.79 0.33
N ARG A 216 -12.16 8.76 -0.42
CA ARG A 216 -13.53 8.69 -0.95
C ARG A 216 -13.66 7.74 -2.15
N GLU A 217 -12.57 7.43 -2.84
CA GLU A 217 -12.58 6.59 -4.06
C GLU A 217 -12.50 5.07 -3.78
N LEU A 218 -12.31 4.64 -2.53
CA LEU A 218 -12.18 3.22 -2.18
C LEU A 218 -13.47 2.59 -1.63
N SER A 219 -14.52 3.38 -1.44
CA SER A 219 -15.82 2.93 -0.93
C SER A 219 -16.82 2.85 -2.08
N ASP A 220 -16.75 1.76 -2.84
CA ASP A 220 -17.73 1.44 -3.90
C ASP A 220 -18.73 0.43 -3.31
N ASP A 221 -19.87 0.95 -2.84
CA ASP A 221 -21.05 0.18 -2.46
C ASP A 221 -21.89 -0.02 -3.73
N GLU A 222 -21.70 -1.15 -4.42
CA GLU A 222 -22.69 -1.60 -5.41
C GLU A 222 -23.88 -2.20 -4.67
N ASP A 223 -24.95 -1.42 -4.60
CA ASP A 223 -26.26 -1.80 -4.06
C ASP A 223 -27.04 -2.52 -5.18
N ASP A 224 -27.02 -3.85 -5.17
CA ASP A 224 -27.84 -4.71 -6.03
C ASP A 224 -29.31 -4.60 -5.59
N ASN A 225 -30.00 -3.55 -6.07
CA ASN A 225 -31.43 -3.41 -5.89
C ASN A 225 -32.16 -4.18 -7.00
N VAL A 226 -32.45 -5.46 -6.73
CA VAL A 226 -33.34 -6.29 -7.54
C VAL A 226 -34.78 -5.84 -7.29
N ALA A 227 -35.31 -5.04 -8.22
CA ALA A 227 -36.75 -4.81 -8.30
C ALA A 227 -37.41 -6.04 -8.96
N GLU A 228 -38.12 -6.85 -8.17
CA GLU A 228 -39.14 -7.75 -8.72
C GLU A 228 -40.49 -7.03 -8.86
N PRO A 229 -41.23 -7.27 -9.96
CA PRO A 229 -42.54 -6.69 -10.16
C PRO A 229 -43.64 -7.60 -9.59
N SER A 230 -44.57 -7.03 -8.85
CA SER A 230 -45.96 -7.48 -8.75
C SER A 230 -46.85 -6.31 -8.32
#